data_AF-A0A7Z1IL53-F1
#
_entry.id   AF-A0A7Z1IL53-F1
#
_cell.length_a   1.000
_cell.length_b   1.000
_cell.length_c   1.000
_cell.angle_alpha   90.00
_cell.angle_beta   90.00
_cell.angle_gamma   90.00
#
_symmetry.space_group_name_H-M   'P 1'
#
loop_
_entity.id
_entity.type
_entity.pdbx_description
1 polymer ?
#
loop_
_entity_poly.entity_id
_entity_poly.type
_entity_poly.pdbx_seq_one_letter_code
_entity_poly.pdbx_strand_id
1 'polypeptide(L)'
;MEMNEQAKIASILSSLAESKEADPAKFFTELVKGAEAALDAGRITERENQGQRPSGEEMVKSDFDFSKMSEAPHLAREQLEAVKKTAEMVESLEEAGYKKPEQGNWVSSMLDNHQRGYMQSDIFTEAAVGLVWMAAKLAEKIIEGPEKEQTQDRKGELVSEIKGELAKIGKAAEKQLAHSHIREANQGRDVVMSMMVTQARNVWRSGDHQKADQMIIQTHEKLANEAKKQHMHYEPSPKFQKIVSEAHAREKQREKSLGKAPQEALAHNTGKDRDRGMAL
;
A
#
# COMPACT_ATOMS: atom_id res chain seq x y z
N MET A 1 -4.47 5.15 8.65
CA MET A 1 -4.87 6.17 7.67
C MET A 1 -5.89 5.60 6.68
N GLU A 2 -6.88 6.38 6.24
CA GLU A 2 -7.84 5.94 5.21
C GLU A 2 -7.16 5.86 3.82
N MET A 3 -7.63 5.01 2.92
CA MET A 3 -7.00 4.81 1.60
C MET A 3 -7.03 6.07 0.71
N ASN A 4 -8.08 6.89 0.82
CA ASN A 4 -8.17 8.19 0.14
C ASN A 4 -7.06 9.16 0.60
N GLU A 5 -6.71 9.15 1.89
CA GLU A 5 -5.64 9.94 2.49
C GLU A 5 -4.27 9.44 2.04
N GLN A 6 -4.07 8.12 2.03
CA GLN A 6 -2.87 7.49 1.49
C GLN A 6 -2.65 7.86 0.02
N ALA A 7 -3.71 7.84 -0.80
CA ALA A 7 -3.65 8.23 -2.21
C ALA A 7 -3.31 9.71 -2.39
N LYS A 8 -3.81 10.60 -1.52
CA LYS A 8 -3.43 12.03 -1.53
C LYS A 8 -1.95 12.21 -1.26
N ILE A 9 -1.41 11.54 -0.23
CA ILE A 9 0.02 11.62 0.11
C ILE A 9 0.88 11.08 -1.05
N ALA A 10 0.53 9.93 -1.63
CA ALA A 10 1.22 9.40 -2.80
C ALA A 10 1.21 10.39 -3.97
N SER A 11 0.06 11.02 -4.25
CA SER A 11 -0.05 12.05 -5.29
C SER A 11 0.83 13.27 -5.01
N ILE A 12 0.95 13.71 -3.76
CA ILE A 12 1.82 14.83 -3.38
C ILE A 12 3.29 14.47 -3.64
N LEU A 13 3.73 13.29 -3.21
CA LEU A 13 5.10 12.80 -3.41
C LEU A 13 5.47 12.76 -4.90
N SER A 14 4.63 12.16 -5.74
CA SER A 14 4.89 12.05 -7.17
C SER A 14 4.89 13.43 -7.85
N SER A 15 3.97 14.33 -7.46
CA SER A 15 3.94 15.71 -8.00
C SER A 15 5.20 16.50 -7.66
N LEU A 16 5.68 16.40 -6.42
CA LEU A 16 6.91 17.08 -5.99
C LEU A 16 8.16 16.48 -6.63
N ALA A 17 8.20 15.17 -6.85
CA ALA A 17 9.31 14.50 -7.54
C ALA A 17 9.40 14.91 -9.03
N GLU A 18 8.26 15.09 -9.69
CA GLU A 18 8.14 15.42 -11.12
C GLU A 18 8.10 16.93 -11.42
N SER A 19 8.13 17.76 -10.37
CA SER A 19 8.16 19.23 -10.46
C SER A 19 9.23 19.72 -11.46
N LYS A 20 8.92 20.80 -12.19
CA LYS A 20 9.85 21.44 -13.14
C LYS A 20 10.75 22.48 -12.46
N GLU A 21 10.48 22.78 -11.19
CA GLU A 21 11.20 23.77 -10.40
C GLU A 21 12.64 23.31 -10.17
N ALA A 22 13.60 24.01 -10.77
CA ALA A 22 15.03 23.83 -10.50
C ALA A 22 15.58 24.89 -9.54
N ASP A 23 14.81 25.95 -9.28
CA ASP A 23 15.13 27.00 -8.31
C ASP A 23 14.83 26.49 -6.89
N PRO A 24 15.83 26.37 -6.01
CA PRO A 24 15.64 25.87 -4.65
C PRO A 24 14.64 26.68 -3.84
N ALA A 25 14.60 28.00 -4.04
CA ALA A 25 13.68 28.88 -3.32
C ALA A 25 12.22 28.60 -3.68
N LYS A 26 11.93 28.42 -4.97
CA LYS A 26 10.59 28.07 -5.45
C LYS A 26 10.21 26.64 -5.06
N PHE A 27 11.16 25.72 -5.19
CA PHE A 27 10.94 24.33 -4.80
C PHE A 27 10.67 24.20 -3.30
N PHE A 28 11.34 25.00 -2.46
CA PHE A 28 11.07 25.05 -1.02
C PHE A 28 9.63 25.44 -0.71
N THR A 29 9.10 26.50 -1.32
CA THR A 29 7.71 26.90 -1.11
C THR A 29 6.71 25.81 -1.50
N GLU A 30 6.96 25.10 -2.60
CA GLU A 30 6.09 23.97 -3.02
C GLU A 30 6.23 22.77 -2.08
N LEU A 31 7.45 22.47 -1.62
CA LEU A 31 7.71 21.41 -0.66
C LEU A 31 6.99 21.66 0.67
N VAL A 32 6.99 22.90 1.16
CA VAL A 32 6.28 23.29 2.39
C VAL A 32 4.77 23.10 2.25
N LYS A 33 4.17 23.58 1.15
CA LYS A 33 2.74 23.35 0.87
C LYS A 33 2.40 21.85 0.80
N GLY A 34 3.27 21.08 0.16
CA GLY A 34 3.12 19.63 0.07
C GLY A 34 3.22 18.94 1.43
N ALA A 35 4.16 19.37 2.28
CA ALA A 35 4.32 18.86 3.63
C ALA A 35 3.07 19.11 4.48
N GLU A 36 2.53 20.33 4.47
CA GLU A 36 1.29 20.67 5.19
C GLU A 36 0.12 19.79 4.73
N ALA A 37 -0.11 19.72 3.41
CA ALA A 37 -1.19 18.93 2.85
C ALA A 37 -1.04 17.44 3.19
N ALA A 38 0.19 16.94 3.29
CA ALA A 38 0.48 15.57 3.67
C ALA A 38 0.24 15.32 5.17
N LEU A 39 0.63 16.26 6.04
CA LEU A 39 0.30 16.19 7.47
C LEU A 39 -1.21 16.22 7.70
N ASP A 40 -1.93 17.11 7.01
CA ASP A 40 -3.39 17.21 7.06
C ASP A 40 -4.07 15.93 6.57
N ALA A 41 -3.61 15.38 5.43
CA ALA A 41 -4.11 14.13 4.89
C ALA A 41 -3.83 12.97 5.85
N GLY A 42 -2.64 12.93 6.46
CA GLY A 42 -2.31 11.93 7.46
C GLY A 42 -3.01 12.13 8.80
N ARG A 43 -3.71 13.26 8.97
CA ARG A 43 -4.23 13.75 10.26
C ARG A 43 -3.16 13.71 11.34
N ILE A 44 -1.92 14.03 10.96
CA ILE A 44 -0.75 14.15 11.82
C ILE A 44 -0.82 15.53 12.47
N THR A 45 -1.89 15.73 13.23
CA THR A 45 -2.17 16.91 14.04
C THR A 45 -2.69 16.39 15.37
N GLU A 46 -1.81 16.35 16.37
CA GLU A 46 -2.08 16.15 17.81
C GLU A 46 -3.08 15.03 18.23
N ARG A 47 -3.48 14.12 17.35
CA ARG A 47 -4.34 12.97 17.69
C ARG A 47 -3.56 11.78 18.26
N GLU A 48 -2.24 11.84 18.28
CA GLU A 48 -1.38 10.88 18.98
C GLU A 48 -1.10 11.29 20.44
N ASN A 49 -1.73 12.35 20.95
CA ASN A 49 -1.68 12.75 22.37
C ASN A 49 -2.61 11.92 23.30
N GLN A 50 -2.98 10.69 22.94
CA GLN A 50 -3.69 9.76 23.83
C GLN A 50 -3.05 8.37 23.84
N GLY A 51 -1.74 8.27 24.08
CA GLY A 51 -1.11 6.96 24.25
C GLY A 51 0.16 6.96 25.05
N GLN A 52 1.19 7.69 24.60
CA GLN A 52 2.52 7.55 25.19
C GLN A 52 3.30 8.86 25.01
N ARG A 53 3.06 9.84 25.89
CA ARG A 53 4.17 10.74 26.25
C ARG A 53 5.13 9.88 27.08
N PRO A 54 6.40 9.67 26.68
CA PRO A 54 7.38 9.10 27.59
C PRO A 54 7.45 10.05 28.79
N SER A 55 6.95 9.60 29.93
CA SER A 55 7.01 10.37 31.15
C SER A 55 8.48 10.47 31.58
N GLY A 56 9.15 11.57 31.25
CA GLY A 56 10.37 12.00 31.94
C GLY A 56 11.69 11.95 31.18
N GLU A 57 11.73 11.66 29.87
CA GLU A 57 12.92 11.99 29.07
C GLU A 57 12.76 13.40 28.51
N GLU A 58 13.76 14.27 28.74
CA GLU A 58 13.84 15.56 28.05
C GLU A 58 13.69 15.29 26.54
N MET A 59 12.65 15.86 25.94
CA MET A 59 12.51 15.81 24.49
C MET A 59 13.71 16.53 23.90
N VAL A 60 14.61 15.77 23.30
CA VAL A 60 15.73 16.31 22.54
C VAL A 60 15.13 16.97 21.30
N LYS A 61 14.78 18.25 21.43
CA LYS A 61 14.42 19.12 20.31
C LYS A 61 15.61 19.16 19.36
N SER A 62 15.36 19.18 18.06
CA SER A 62 16.48 19.33 17.12
C SER A 62 17.12 20.69 17.30
N ASP A 63 18.43 20.76 17.10
CA ASP A 63 19.19 22.02 17.10
C ASP A 63 18.87 22.91 15.89
N PHE A 64 17.72 22.71 15.23
CA PHE A 64 17.35 23.43 14.04
C PHE A 64 16.94 24.86 14.42
N ASP A 65 17.90 25.78 14.31
CA ASP A 65 17.75 27.17 14.73
C ASP A 65 17.05 28.03 13.66
N PHE A 66 15.72 27.93 13.62
CA PHE A 66 14.88 28.78 12.77
C PHE A 66 14.91 30.26 13.19
N SER A 67 15.37 30.59 14.40
CA SER A 67 15.34 31.96 14.91
C SER A 67 16.26 32.87 14.10
N LYS A 68 17.49 32.41 13.81
CA LYS A 68 18.45 33.11 12.93
C LYS A 68 17.99 33.21 11.49
N MET A 69 17.16 32.26 11.03
CA MET A 69 16.67 32.20 9.66
C MET A 69 15.55 33.20 9.38
N SER A 70 14.72 33.49 10.40
CA SER A 70 13.61 34.45 10.30
C SER A 70 14.06 35.91 10.19
N GLU A 71 15.33 36.18 10.49
CA GLU A 71 15.96 37.51 10.48
C GLU A 71 16.85 37.74 9.24
N ALA A 72 16.92 36.77 8.32
CA ALA A 72 17.77 36.84 7.13
C ALA A 72 17.29 37.93 6.15
N PRO A 73 18.06 39.01 5.91
CA PRO A 73 17.59 40.19 5.17
C PRO A 73 17.46 39.99 3.65
N HIS A 74 17.88 38.84 3.13
CA HIS A 74 17.94 38.54 1.69
C HIS A 74 16.78 37.67 1.19
N LEU A 75 15.89 37.23 2.07
CA LEU A 75 14.74 36.41 1.71
C LEU A 75 13.52 37.25 1.33
N ALA A 76 12.80 36.82 0.30
CA ALA A 76 11.49 37.35 -0.02
C ALA A 76 10.48 37.01 1.09
N ARG A 77 9.43 37.83 1.23
CA ARG A 77 8.38 37.63 2.25
C ARG A 77 7.79 36.21 2.24
N GLU A 78 7.49 35.69 1.05
CA GLU A 78 6.92 34.34 0.90
C GLU A 78 7.87 33.25 1.43
N GLN A 79 9.18 33.45 1.29
CA GLN A 79 10.19 32.51 1.80
C GLN A 79 10.29 32.59 3.32
N LEU A 80 10.22 33.80 3.90
CA LEU A 80 10.19 33.98 5.35
C LEU A 80 8.94 33.34 5.98
N GLU A 81 7.78 33.45 5.33
CA GLU A 81 6.55 32.78 5.76
C GLU A 81 6.71 31.25 5.68
N ALA A 82 7.28 30.72 4.60
CA ALA A 82 7.56 29.30 4.46
C ALA A 82 8.56 28.77 5.50
N VAL A 83 9.59 29.54 5.87
CA VAL A 83 10.53 29.21 6.95
C VAL A 83 9.81 29.10 8.28
N LYS A 84 9.01 30.10 8.64
CA LYS A 84 8.23 30.09 9.89
C LYS A 84 7.31 28.88 9.96
N LYS A 85 6.61 28.59 8.87
CA LYS A 85 5.69 27.46 8.79
C LYS A 85 6.39 26.11 8.89
N THR A 86 7.56 26.00 8.28
CA THR A 86 8.42 24.81 8.44
C THR A 86 8.84 24.62 9.89
N ALA A 87 9.19 25.71 10.58
CA ALA A 87 9.54 25.68 12.01
C ALA A 87 8.39 25.17 12.86
N GLU A 88 7.18 25.70 12.65
CA GLU A 88 5.96 25.28 13.35
C GLU A 88 5.66 23.78 13.12
N MET A 89 5.82 23.29 11.89
CA MET A 89 5.65 21.88 11.58
C MET A 89 6.72 20.99 12.24
N VAL A 90 7.99 21.41 12.24
CA VAL A 90 9.07 20.68 12.93
C VAL A 90 8.80 20.59 14.43
N GLU A 91 8.44 21.70 15.07
CA GLU A 91 8.11 21.71 16.50
C GLU A 91 6.92 20.78 16.80
N SER A 92 5.86 20.84 15.98
CA SER A 92 4.69 19.96 16.13
C SER A 92 5.06 18.48 15.98
N LEU A 93 5.94 18.14 15.05
CA LEU A 93 6.42 16.76 14.84
C LEU A 93 7.28 16.29 16.02
N GLU A 94 8.19 17.12 16.49
CA GLU A 94 9.02 16.82 17.65
C GLU A 94 8.15 16.59 18.87
N GLU A 95 7.18 17.46 19.13
CA GLU A 95 6.19 17.33 20.22
C GLU A 95 5.36 16.04 20.14
N ALA A 96 5.10 15.57 18.92
CA ALA A 96 4.46 14.29 18.65
C ALA A 96 5.41 13.08 18.75
N GLY A 97 6.70 13.30 19.00
CA GLY A 97 7.72 12.26 19.19
C GLY A 97 8.49 11.87 17.93
N TYR A 98 8.23 12.52 16.80
CA TYR A 98 8.99 12.30 15.56
C TYR A 98 10.31 13.08 15.63
N LYS A 99 11.42 12.33 15.63
CA LYS A 99 12.77 12.92 15.75
C LYS A 99 13.35 13.27 14.39
N LYS A 100 14.26 14.26 14.38
CA LYS A 100 15.08 14.58 13.20
C LYS A 100 15.84 13.34 12.73
N PRO A 101 15.84 13.03 11.43
CA PRO A 101 16.65 11.94 10.91
C PRO A 101 18.15 12.19 11.13
N GLU A 102 18.83 11.26 11.82
CA GLU A 102 20.26 11.38 12.14
C GLU A 102 21.18 11.09 10.94
N GLN A 103 20.70 10.31 9.98
CA GLN A 103 21.49 9.84 8.84
C GLN A 103 21.12 10.60 7.55
N GLY A 104 22.13 10.95 6.76
CA GLY A 104 21.93 11.60 5.47
C GLY A 104 21.15 10.76 4.44
N ASN A 105 21.07 9.44 4.62
CA ASN A 105 20.35 8.50 3.74
C ASN A 105 19.03 8.01 4.35
N TRP A 106 18.42 8.79 5.23
CA TRP A 106 17.27 8.40 6.04
C TRP A 106 16.13 7.74 5.24
N VAL A 107 15.88 8.16 3.99
CA VAL A 107 14.89 7.54 3.11
C VAL A 107 15.17 6.05 2.89
N SER A 108 16.43 5.68 2.67
CA SER A 108 16.79 4.28 2.45
C SER A 108 16.61 3.46 3.74
N SER A 109 16.96 4.04 4.89
CA SER A 109 16.75 3.42 6.21
C SER A 109 15.26 3.25 6.52
N MET A 110 14.45 4.29 6.29
CA MET A 110 12.99 4.26 6.44
C MET A 110 12.38 3.16 5.55
N LEU A 111 12.77 3.08 4.28
CA LEU A 111 12.26 2.06 3.37
C LEU A 111 12.66 0.64 3.77
N ASP A 112 13.90 0.44 4.22
CA ASP A 112 14.38 -0.87 4.71
C ASP A 112 13.66 -1.27 6.01
N ASN A 113 13.52 -0.35 6.96
CA ASN A 113 12.78 -0.58 8.20
C ASN A 113 11.30 -0.87 7.94
N HIS A 114 10.67 -0.16 6.99
CA HIS A 114 9.30 -0.44 6.57
C HIS A 114 9.16 -1.84 5.98
N GLN A 115 10.06 -2.24 5.07
CA GLN A 115 10.06 -3.57 4.48
C GLN A 115 10.28 -4.68 5.51
N ARG A 116 11.07 -4.42 6.54
CA ARG A 116 11.32 -5.34 7.66
C ARG A 116 10.24 -5.31 8.74
N GLY A 117 9.30 -4.38 8.66
CA GLY A 117 8.22 -4.21 9.64
C GLY A 117 8.69 -3.65 10.99
N TYR A 118 9.81 -2.92 11.03
CA TYR A 118 10.35 -2.33 12.25
C TYR A 118 9.72 -0.98 12.62
N MET A 119 9.03 -0.34 11.67
CA MET A 119 8.34 0.92 11.92
C MET A 119 6.99 0.66 12.56
N GLN A 120 6.66 1.48 13.57
CA GLN A 120 5.35 1.42 14.22
C GLN A 120 4.26 2.09 13.38
N SER A 121 4.66 3.10 12.60
CA SER A 121 3.87 3.89 11.66
C SER A 121 3.85 3.27 10.26
N ASP A 122 2.85 3.64 9.45
CA ASP A 122 2.80 3.26 8.04
C ASP A 122 3.70 4.15 7.17
N ILE A 123 4.02 3.69 5.96
CA ILE A 123 4.90 4.42 5.02
C ILE A 123 4.36 5.81 4.64
N PHE A 124 3.05 6.02 4.69
CA PHE A 124 2.45 7.30 4.31
C PHE A 124 2.61 8.34 5.42
N THR A 125 2.52 7.90 6.67
CA THR A 125 2.83 8.69 7.86
C THR A 125 4.29 9.12 7.83
N GLU A 126 5.20 8.17 7.60
CA GLU A 126 6.64 8.43 7.49
C GLU A 126 6.99 9.35 6.31
N ALA A 127 6.28 9.22 5.20
CA ALA A 127 6.45 10.12 4.07
C ALA A 127 6.02 11.56 4.40
N ALA A 128 4.89 11.74 5.11
CA ALA A 128 4.41 13.05 5.51
C ALA A 128 5.36 13.74 6.50
N VAL A 129 5.82 13.01 7.53
CA VAL A 129 6.87 13.45 8.46
C VAL A 129 8.16 13.80 7.70
N GLY A 130 8.54 12.94 6.76
CA GLY A 130 9.69 13.10 5.90
C GLY A 130 9.70 14.38 5.07
N LEU A 131 8.54 14.78 4.52
CA LEU A 131 8.40 16.01 3.75
C LEU A 131 8.78 17.26 4.57
N VAL A 132 8.40 17.29 5.85
CA VAL A 132 8.76 18.39 6.77
C VAL A 132 10.27 18.44 6.98
N TRP A 133 10.92 17.29 7.21
CA TRP A 133 12.37 17.25 7.40
C TRP A 133 13.14 17.61 6.13
N MET A 134 12.65 17.21 4.95
CA MET A 134 13.21 17.67 3.67
C MET A 134 13.06 19.19 3.50
N ALA A 135 11.91 19.75 3.88
CA ALA A 135 11.68 21.20 3.86
C ALA A 135 12.64 21.94 4.81
N ALA A 136 12.81 21.42 6.03
CA ALA A 136 13.77 21.97 6.99
C ALA A 136 15.19 21.93 6.43
N LYS A 137 15.67 20.78 5.94
CA LYS A 137 17.01 20.65 5.30
C LYS A 137 17.20 21.68 4.17
N LEU A 138 16.16 21.91 3.36
CA LEU A 138 16.22 22.88 2.27
C LEU A 138 16.25 24.33 2.78
N ALA A 139 15.48 24.66 3.82
CA ALA A 139 15.53 25.97 4.48
C ALA A 139 16.92 26.28 5.06
N GLU A 140 17.53 25.32 5.77
CA GLU A 140 18.90 25.44 6.32
C GLU A 140 19.89 25.84 5.23
N LYS A 141 19.84 25.13 4.10
CA LYS A 141 20.79 25.32 3.01
C LYS A 141 20.53 26.56 2.18
N ILE A 142 19.28 27.02 2.07
CA ILE A 142 18.95 28.29 1.41
C ILE A 142 19.51 29.47 2.21
N ILE A 143 19.57 29.36 3.55
CA ILE A 143 19.76 30.51 4.46
C ILE A 143 21.17 30.57 5.08
N GLU A 144 21.73 29.43 5.49
CA GLU A 144 23.07 29.37 6.09
C GLU A 144 24.21 29.33 5.07
N GLY A 145 23.87 29.23 3.78
CA GLY A 145 24.85 29.28 2.70
C GLY A 145 25.50 30.64 2.56
N PRO A 146 26.84 30.78 2.68
CA PRO A 146 27.49 31.99 2.20
C PRO A 146 27.18 32.13 0.71
N GLU A 147 26.62 33.28 0.27
CA GLU A 147 26.39 33.58 -1.16
C GLU A 147 27.66 33.34 -2.01
N LYS A 148 28.84 33.44 -1.40
CA LYS A 148 30.14 33.25 -2.04
C LYS A 148 30.63 31.80 -2.15
N GLU A 149 30.01 30.83 -1.45
CA GLU A 149 30.41 29.41 -1.49
C GLU A 149 29.36 28.47 -2.09
N GLN A 150 28.16 28.97 -2.35
CA GLN A 150 27.11 28.24 -3.04
C GLN A 150 27.08 28.62 -4.52
N THR A 151 27.89 27.94 -5.33
CA THR A 151 27.67 27.95 -6.77
C THR A 151 26.26 27.46 -7.08
N GLN A 152 25.64 28.00 -8.13
CA GLN A 152 24.31 27.60 -8.60
C GLN A 152 24.17 26.08 -8.75
N ASP A 153 25.27 25.39 -9.04
CA ASP A 153 25.39 23.93 -9.12
C ASP A 153 25.06 23.23 -7.78
N ARG A 154 25.62 23.66 -6.65
CA ARG A 154 25.37 23.02 -5.33
C ARG A 154 23.91 23.16 -4.87
N LYS A 155 23.28 24.27 -5.24
CA LYS A 155 21.87 24.54 -4.98
C LYS A 155 20.96 23.62 -5.81
N GLY A 156 21.28 23.45 -7.10
CA GLY A 156 20.57 22.51 -7.98
C GLY A 156 20.77 21.04 -7.59
N GLU A 157 21.96 20.68 -7.11
CA GLU A 157 22.26 19.33 -6.60
C GLU A 157 21.37 18.94 -5.42
N LEU A 158 21.13 19.87 -4.47
CA LEU A 158 20.24 19.61 -3.33
C LEU A 158 18.78 19.40 -3.75
N VAL A 159 18.27 20.21 -4.67
CA VAL A 159 16.91 20.00 -5.22
C VAL A 159 16.81 18.66 -5.92
N SER A 160 17.84 18.30 -6.70
CA SER A 160 17.93 17.00 -7.37
C SER A 160 17.98 15.83 -6.38
N GLU A 161 18.76 15.96 -5.30
CA GLU A 161 18.83 14.98 -4.21
C GLU A 161 17.45 14.77 -3.57
N ILE A 162 16.78 15.85 -3.16
CA ILE A 162 15.44 15.79 -2.55
C ILE A 162 14.43 15.18 -3.53
N LYS A 163 14.44 15.55 -4.81
CA LYS A 163 13.57 14.93 -5.82
C LYS A 163 13.84 13.43 -6.00
N GLY A 164 15.12 13.04 -5.97
CA GLY A 164 15.52 11.63 -5.99
C GLY A 164 15.02 10.86 -4.76
N GLU A 165 15.03 11.48 -3.59
CA GLU A 165 14.47 10.93 -2.37
C GLU A 165 12.93 10.81 -2.45
N LEU A 166 12.24 11.87 -2.87
CA LEU A 166 10.79 11.88 -3.08
C LEU A 166 10.35 10.79 -4.06
N ALA A 167 11.07 10.59 -5.16
CA ALA A 167 10.77 9.54 -6.13
C ALA A 167 10.89 8.13 -5.54
N LYS A 168 11.83 7.90 -4.62
CA LYS A 168 11.99 6.61 -3.93
C LYS A 168 10.82 6.35 -2.97
N ILE A 169 10.47 7.35 -2.15
CA ILE A 169 9.34 7.24 -1.22
C ILE A 169 8.03 7.09 -2.00
N GLY A 170 7.83 7.89 -3.04
CA GLY A 170 6.64 7.85 -3.91
C GLY A 170 6.40 6.47 -4.51
N LYS A 171 7.43 5.84 -5.10
CA LYS A 171 7.31 4.47 -5.63
C LYS A 171 6.95 3.44 -4.56
N ALA A 172 7.50 3.58 -3.36
CA ALA A 172 7.20 2.67 -2.27
C ALA A 172 5.78 2.88 -1.73
N ALA A 173 5.33 4.13 -1.62
CA ALA A 173 3.97 4.51 -1.26
C ALA A 173 2.95 4.01 -2.29
N GLU A 174 3.22 4.16 -3.60
CA GLU A 174 2.40 3.63 -4.69
C GLU A 174 2.28 2.10 -4.62
N LYS A 175 3.40 1.40 -4.40
CA LYS A 175 3.40 -0.05 -4.22
C LYS A 175 2.56 -0.47 -3.01
N GLN A 176 2.67 0.26 -1.90
CA GLN A 176 1.90 -0.03 -0.70
C GLN A 176 0.40 0.27 -0.89
N LEU A 177 0.05 1.34 -1.61
CA LEU A 177 -1.33 1.66 -1.96
C LEU A 177 -1.94 0.55 -2.82
N ALA A 178 -1.21 0.07 -3.84
CA ALA A 178 -1.63 -1.05 -4.66
C ALA A 178 -1.83 -2.33 -3.84
N HIS A 179 -0.91 -2.64 -2.91
CA HIS A 179 -1.08 -3.77 -1.99
C HIS A 179 -2.31 -3.61 -1.07
N SER A 180 -2.58 -2.40 -0.56
CA SER A 180 -3.77 -2.12 0.24
C SER A 180 -5.05 -2.35 -0.55
N HIS A 181 -5.14 -1.86 -1.80
CA HIS A 181 -6.27 -2.13 -2.70
C HIS A 181 -6.47 -3.63 -2.92
N ILE A 182 -5.39 -4.36 -3.16
CA ILE A 182 -5.43 -5.82 -3.33
C ILE A 182 -5.97 -6.51 -2.07
N ARG A 183 -5.49 -6.08 -0.90
CA ARG A 183 -5.90 -6.63 0.40
C ARG A 183 -7.38 -6.39 0.68
N GLU A 184 -7.89 -5.18 0.49
CA GLU A 184 -9.31 -4.86 0.69
C GLU A 184 -10.21 -5.65 -0.28
N ALA A 185 -9.82 -5.70 -1.55
CA ALA A 185 -10.55 -6.47 -2.54
C ALA A 185 -10.59 -7.97 -2.16
N ASN A 186 -9.48 -8.52 -1.65
CA ASN A 186 -9.44 -9.89 -1.16
C ASN A 186 -10.25 -10.10 0.13
N GLN A 187 -10.30 -9.13 1.05
CA GLN A 187 -11.17 -9.18 2.22
C GLN A 187 -12.65 -9.23 1.82
N GLY A 188 -13.07 -8.41 0.85
CA GLY A 188 -14.43 -8.45 0.31
C GLY A 188 -14.79 -9.82 -0.29
N ARG A 189 -13.87 -10.39 -1.08
CA ARG A 189 -14.02 -11.76 -1.63
C ARG A 189 -14.11 -12.81 -0.53
N ASP A 190 -13.33 -12.66 0.53
CA ASP A 190 -13.31 -13.58 1.67
C ASP A 190 -14.64 -13.57 2.46
N VAL A 191 -15.30 -12.41 2.56
CA VAL A 191 -16.66 -12.30 3.13
C VAL A 191 -17.67 -13.08 2.29
N VAL A 192 -17.64 -12.92 0.96
CA VAL A 192 -18.53 -13.66 0.04
C VAL A 192 -18.30 -15.17 0.16
N MET A 193 -17.03 -15.60 0.20
CA MET A 193 -16.68 -17.00 0.38
C MET A 193 -17.19 -17.56 1.72
N SER A 194 -17.07 -16.79 2.80
CA SER A 194 -17.58 -17.15 4.14
C SER A 194 -19.08 -17.39 4.15
N MET A 195 -19.84 -16.48 3.53
CA MET A 195 -21.29 -16.61 3.40
C MET A 195 -21.65 -17.86 2.59
N MET A 196 -20.97 -18.09 1.47
CA MET A 196 -21.24 -19.26 0.63
C MET A 196 -20.92 -20.57 1.33
N VAL A 197 -19.77 -20.68 2.00
CA VAL A 197 -19.39 -21.89 2.77
C VAL A 197 -20.43 -22.19 3.84
N THR A 198 -20.97 -21.16 4.48
CA THR A 198 -22.04 -21.33 5.49
C THR A 198 -23.32 -21.89 4.86
N GLN A 199 -23.74 -21.36 3.70
CA GLN A 199 -24.89 -21.88 2.96
C GLN A 199 -24.66 -23.32 2.46
N ALA A 200 -23.49 -23.59 1.88
CA ALA A 200 -23.11 -24.91 1.40
C ALA A 200 -23.11 -25.95 2.53
N ARG A 201 -22.68 -25.58 3.74
CA ARG A 201 -22.77 -26.47 4.92
C ARG A 201 -24.20 -26.85 5.27
N ASN A 202 -25.17 -25.94 5.12
CA ASN A 202 -26.58 -26.25 5.37
C ASN A 202 -27.13 -27.21 4.32
N VAL A 203 -26.81 -26.96 3.03
CA VAL A 203 -27.18 -27.85 1.92
C VAL A 203 -26.56 -29.24 2.10
N TRP A 204 -25.30 -29.29 2.52
CA TRP A 204 -24.59 -30.53 2.83
C TRP A 204 -25.29 -31.31 3.95
N ARG A 205 -25.73 -30.63 5.01
CA ARG A 205 -26.48 -31.25 6.12
C ARG A 205 -27.85 -31.79 5.70
N SER A 206 -28.48 -31.18 4.68
CA SER A 206 -29.71 -31.72 4.08
C SER A 206 -29.48 -32.90 3.13
N GLY A 207 -28.23 -33.35 2.94
CA GLY A 207 -27.88 -34.53 2.14
C GLY A 207 -27.50 -34.26 0.69
N ASP A 208 -27.61 -33.01 0.21
CA ASP A 208 -27.25 -32.65 -1.17
C ASP A 208 -25.77 -32.22 -1.26
N HIS A 209 -24.88 -33.21 -1.14
CA HIS A 209 -23.44 -33.00 -1.12
C HIS A 209 -22.90 -32.45 -2.44
N GLN A 210 -23.49 -32.85 -3.58
CA GLN A 210 -23.07 -32.38 -4.89
C GLN A 210 -23.38 -30.89 -5.05
N LYS A 211 -24.59 -30.46 -4.71
CA LYS A 211 -24.96 -29.04 -4.78
C LYS A 211 -24.11 -28.18 -3.85
N ALA A 212 -23.83 -28.65 -2.65
CA ALA A 212 -22.97 -27.94 -1.71
C ALA A 212 -21.53 -27.74 -2.25
N ASP A 213 -20.94 -28.78 -2.85
CA ASP A 213 -19.62 -28.66 -3.49
C ASP A 213 -19.66 -27.71 -4.70
N GLN A 214 -20.69 -27.80 -5.54
CA GLN A 214 -20.85 -26.92 -6.70
C GLN A 214 -21.00 -25.45 -6.28
N MET A 215 -21.73 -25.16 -5.21
CA MET A 215 -21.85 -23.80 -4.65
C MET A 215 -20.48 -23.22 -4.25
N ILE A 216 -19.64 -24.03 -3.61
CA ILE A 216 -18.27 -23.65 -3.19
C ILE A 216 -17.39 -23.40 -4.41
N ILE A 217 -17.39 -24.33 -5.39
CA ILE A 217 -16.59 -24.25 -6.61
C ILE A 217 -16.98 -23.04 -7.46
N GLN A 218 -18.27 -22.90 -7.77
CA GLN A 218 -18.78 -21.80 -8.60
C GLN A 218 -18.49 -20.44 -7.98
N THR A 219 -18.59 -20.32 -6.65
CA THR A 219 -18.26 -19.08 -5.96
C THR A 219 -16.77 -18.79 -6.02
N HIS A 220 -15.92 -19.79 -5.78
CA HIS A 220 -14.48 -19.65 -5.92
C HIS A 220 -14.09 -19.20 -7.34
N GLU A 221 -14.63 -19.84 -8.38
CA GLU A 221 -14.38 -19.49 -9.78
C GLU A 221 -14.90 -18.10 -10.14
N LYS A 222 -16.08 -17.71 -9.63
CA LYS A 222 -16.62 -16.37 -9.83
C LYS A 222 -15.69 -15.31 -9.23
N LEU A 223 -15.25 -15.49 -7.98
CA LEU A 223 -14.34 -14.56 -7.30
C LEU A 223 -12.98 -14.50 -7.99
N ALA A 224 -12.46 -15.63 -8.48
CA ALA A 224 -11.23 -15.70 -9.26
C ALA A 224 -11.36 -14.96 -10.60
N ASN A 225 -12.48 -15.12 -11.31
CA ASN A 225 -12.76 -14.40 -12.55
C ASN A 225 -12.94 -12.89 -12.34
N GLU A 226 -13.59 -12.48 -11.25
CA GLU A 226 -13.71 -11.08 -10.86
C GLU A 226 -12.35 -10.46 -10.54
N ALA A 227 -11.48 -11.17 -9.82
CA ALA A 227 -10.11 -10.74 -9.58
C ALA A 227 -9.32 -10.59 -10.89
N LYS A 228 -9.43 -11.56 -11.80
CA LYS A 228 -8.77 -11.52 -13.10
C LYS A 228 -9.18 -10.31 -13.94
N LYS A 229 -10.46 -9.92 -13.92
CA LYS A 229 -10.96 -8.69 -14.59
C LYS A 229 -10.35 -7.41 -14.03
N GLN A 230 -9.91 -7.44 -12.77
CA GLN A 230 -9.18 -6.35 -12.11
C GLN A 230 -7.65 -6.53 -12.21
N HIS A 231 -7.18 -7.41 -13.09
CA HIS A 231 -5.76 -7.77 -13.24
C HIS A 231 -5.10 -8.29 -11.94
N MET A 232 -5.91 -8.89 -11.06
CA MET A 232 -5.47 -9.48 -9.80
C MET A 232 -5.55 -11.01 -9.85
N HIS A 233 -4.75 -11.67 -9.01
CA HIS A 233 -4.93 -13.08 -8.67
C HIS A 233 -5.68 -13.20 -7.35
N TYR A 234 -6.65 -14.11 -7.28
CA TYR A 234 -7.37 -14.41 -6.05
C TYR A 234 -7.05 -15.83 -5.61
N GLU A 235 -6.59 -15.93 -4.37
CA GLU A 235 -6.53 -17.18 -3.65
C GLU A 235 -7.45 -17.09 -2.43
N PRO A 236 -8.19 -18.16 -2.11
CA PRO A 236 -8.95 -18.22 -0.87
C PRO A 236 -8.03 -17.98 0.33
N SER A 237 -8.56 -17.35 1.39
CA SER A 237 -7.84 -17.26 2.65
C SER A 237 -7.57 -18.66 3.23
N PRO A 238 -6.56 -18.83 4.10
CA PRO A 238 -6.18 -20.13 4.65
C PRO A 238 -7.34 -20.94 5.26
N LYS A 239 -8.34 -20.26 5.85
CA LYS A 239 -9.54 -20.90 6.41
C LYS A 239 -10.45 -21.54 5.36
N PHE A 240 -10.41 -21.11 4.10
CA PHE A 240 -11.24 -21.64 3.02
C PHE A 240 -10.47 -22.48 2.00
N GLN A 241 -9.14 -22.34 1.91
CA GLN A 241 -8.31 -23.11 0.96
C GLN A 241 -8.58 -24.62 1.02
N LYS A 242 -8.60 -25.19 2.22
CA LYS A 242 -8.89 -26.62 2.41
C LYS A 242 -10.29 -27.00 1.92
N ILE A 243 -11.30 -26.19 2.25
CA ILE A 243 -12.70 -26.44 1.88
C ILE A 243 -12.88 -26.39 0.36
N VAL A 244 -12.28 -25.39 -0.30
CA VAL A 244 -12.30 -25.23 -1.76
C VAL A 244 -11.58 -26.39 -2.45
N SER A 245 -10.38 -26.74 -1.97
CA SER A 245 -9.59 -27.84 -2.52
C SER A 245 -10.33 -29.18 -2.42
N GLU A 246 -10.94 -29.46 -1.27
CA GLU A 246 -11.73 -30.68 -1.07
C GLU A 246 -12.98 -30.74 -1.96
N ALA A 247 -13.69 -29.61 -2.13
CA ALA A 247 -14.84 -29.53 -3.04
C ALA A 247 -14.42 -29.84 -4.48
N HIS A 248 -13.36 -29.21 -4.99
CA HIS A 248 -12.81 -29.50 -6.32
C HIS A 248 -12.35 -30.96 -6.45
N ALA A 249 -11.74 -31.54 -5.41
CA ALA A 249 -11.31 -32.93 -5.43
C ALA A 249 -12.51 -33.90 -5.53
N ARG A 250 -13.58 -33.65 -4.76
CA ARG A 250 -14.81 -34.45 -4.81
C ARG A 250 -15.53 -34.32 -6.16
N GLU A 251 -15.59 -33.13 -6.74
CA GLU A 251 -16.19 -32.93 -8.07
C GLU A 251 -15.41 -33.67 -9.16
N LYS A 252 -14.07 -33.57 -9.14
CA LYS A 252 -13.19 -34.31 -10.06
C LYS A 252 -13.33 -35.82 -9.92
N GLN A 253 -13.59 -36.34 -8.70
CA GLN A 253 -13.90 -37.75 -8.50
C GLN A 253 -15.25 -38.13 -9.09
N ARG A 254 -16.29 -37.29 -8.94
CA ARG A 254 -17.61 -37.52 -9.54
C ARG A 254 -17.54 -37.54 -11.07
N GLU A 255 -16.84 -36.59 -11.68
CA GLU A 255 -16.63 -36.56 -13.14
C GLU A 255 -15.92 -37.83 -13.65
N LYS A 256 -14.89 -38.30 -12.95
CA LYS A 256 -14.18 -39.54 -13.29
C LYS A 256 -15.06 -40.79 -13.17
N SER A 257 -15.98 -40.82 -12.22
CA SER A 257 -16.93 -41.92 -12.04
C SER A 257 -18.02 -41.90 -13.12
N LEU A 258 -18.49 -40.72 -13.53
CA LEU A 258 -19.42 -40.55 -14.65
C LEU A 258 -18.78 -40.95 -16.00
N GLY A 259 -17.49 -40.66 -16.19
CA GLY A 259 -16.71 -41.11 -17.35
C GLY A 259 -16.39 -42.62 -17.37
N LYS A 260 -16.73 -43.36 -16.30
CA LYS A 260 -16.60 -44.82 -16.18
C LYS A 260 -17.95 -45.54 -16.13
N ALA A 261 -19.06 -44.91 -16.53
CA ALA A 261 -20.31 -45.61 -16.73
C ALA A 261 -20.10 -46.73 -17.80
N PRO A 262 -20.46 -47.99 -17.52
CA PRO A 262 -20.03 -49.11 -18.34
C PRO A 262 -20.70 -49.09 -19.71
N GLN A 263 -19.90 -48.96 -20.77
CA GLN A 263 -20.29 -49.27 -22.15
C GLN A 263 -20.57 -50.78 -22.38
N GLU A 264 -20.57 -51.60 -21.32
CA GLU A 264 -20.74 -53.06 -21.43
C GLU A 264 -22.20 -53.52 -21.51
N ALA A 265 -23.20 -52.63 -21.36
CA ALA A 265 -24.61 -53.02 -21.41
C ALA A 265 -25.21 -53.16 -22.83
N LEU A 266 -24.48 -52.78 -23.89
CA LEU A 266 -25.01 -52.78 -25.27
C LEU A 266 -24.42 -53.86 -26.20
N ALA A 267 -23.47 -54.68 -25.73
CA ALA A 267 -22.78 -55.66 -26.57
C ALA A 267 -23.27 -57.11 -26.41
N HIS A 268 -24.27 -57.39 -25.56
CA HIS A 268 -24.64 -58.77 -25.22
C HIS A 268 -26.02 -59.20 -25.74
N ASN A 269 -26.49 -58.69 -26.89
CA ASN A 269 -27.77 -59.14 -27.46
C ASN A 269 -27.89 -59.14 -29.01
N THR A 270 -26.79 -59.28 -29.75
CA THR A 270 -26.83 -59.33 -31.24
C THR A 270 -26.19 -60.57 -31.87
N GLY A 271 -26.04 -61.67 -31.11
CA GLY A 271 -25.25 -62.83 -31.55
C GLY A 271 -25.96 -64.20 -31.54
N LYS A 272 -27.28 -64.30 -31.76
CA LYS A 272 -27.95 -65.62 -31.71
C LYS A 272 -29.02 -65.96 -32.75
N ASP A 273 -29.19 -65.19 -33.82
CA ASP A 273 -30.13 -65.54 -34.92
C ASP A 273 -29.50 -65.36 -36.31
N ARG A 274 -28.38 -66.04 -36.60
CA ARG A 274 -27.78 -66.00 -37.95
C ARG A 274 -27.42 -67.35 -38.60
N ASP A 275 -27.69 -68.48 -37.95
CA ASP A 275 -27.37 -69.82 -38.50
C ASP A 275 -28.61 -70.73 -38.65
N ARG A 276 -29.67 -70.23 -39.28
CA ARG A 276 -30.70 -71.08 -39.89
C ARG A 276 -31.11 -70.51 -41.24
N GLY A 277 -30.43 -70.93 -42.30
CA GLY A 277 -30.84 -70.57 -43.65
C GLY A 277 -29.85 -70.91 -44.76
N MET A 278 -29.24 -72.11 -44.76
CA MET A 278 -28.67 -72.72 -45.97
C MET A 278 -28.72 -74.24 -45.84
N ALA A 279 -29.88 -74.84 -46.16
CA ALA A 279 -30.01 -76.23 -46.53
C ALA A 279 -31.32 -76.42 -47.32
N LEU A 280 -31.20 -76.29 -48.65
CA LEU A 280 -31.79 -77.10 -49.73
C LEU A 280 -31.74 -76.31 -51.05
#